data_AF-L9VTE5-F1
#
_entry.id   AF-L9VTE5-F1
#
_cell.length_a   1.000
_cell.length_b   1.000
_cell.length_c   1.000
_cell.angle_alpha   90.00
_cell.angle_beta   90.00
_cell.angle_gamma   90.00
#
_symmetry.space_group_name_H-M   'P 1'
#
loop_
_entity.id
_entity.type
_entity.pdbx_description
1 polymer ?
#
loop_
_entity_poly.entity_id
_entity_poly.type
_entity_poly.pdbx_seq_one_letter_code
_entity_poly.pdbx_strand_id
1 'polypeptide(L)'
;MSEPDREPTETTTTSKQEAEEEGQWMARNWIGIAVVSIFSLLLIMLAAMQFTGLIDIFAPIAETEGQQWGVFFVLALIVIIVGGWSWKAIMS
;
A
#
# COMPACT_ATOMS: atom_id res chain seq x y z
N MET A 1 17.00 -50.23 20.46
CA MET A 1 16.37 -48.96 20.90
C MET A 1 16.13 -48.19 19.63
N SER A 2 14.88 -48.16 19.16
CA SER A 2 14.49 -47.52 17.91
C SER A 2 13.90 -46.17 18.26
N GLU A 3 14.69 -45.10 18.16
CA GLU A 3 14.12 -43.77 17.97
C GLU A 3 13.57 -43.75 16.54
N PRO A 4 12.27 -43.55 16.30
CA PRO A 4 11.79 -43.28 14.96
C PRO A 4 12.30 -41.89 14.58
N ASP A 5 13.08 -41.81 13.50
CA ASP A 5 13.33 -40.56 12.80
C ASP A 5 11.98 -39.90 12.55
N ARG A 6 11.69 -38.85 13.32
CA ARG A 6 10.57 -37.97 13.05
C ARG A 6 10.96 -37.17 11.82
N GLU A 7 10.50 -37.63 10.66
CA GLU A 7 10.50 -36.84 9.44
C GLU A 7 10.01 -35.41 9.77
N PRO A 8 10.61 -34.37 9.16
CA PRO A 8 10.19 -33.01 9.38
C PRO A 8 8.70 -32.92 9.05
N THR A 9 7.94 -32.24 9.90
CA THR A 9 6.54 -31.88 9.68
C THR A 9 6.42 -30.90 8.51
N GLU A 10 6.75 -31.34 7.30
CA GLU A 10 6.39 -30.67 6.06
C GLU A 10 4.93 -31.00 5.81
N THR A 11 4.04 -30.10 6.20
CA THR A 11 2.70 -30.07 5.64
C THR A 11 2.85 -29.70 4.17
N THR A 12 3.02 -30.70 3.31
CA THR A 12 2.92 -30.54 1.86
C THR A 12 1.56 -29.89 1.58
N THR A 13 1.55 -28.68 1.01
CA THR A 13 0.31 -28.05 0.51
C THR A 13 -0.43 -29.08 -0.33
N THR A 14 -1.60 -29.53 0.14
CA THR A 14 -2.09 -30.86 -0.25
C THR A 14 -2.77 -30.87 -1.62
N SER A 15 -2.88 -29.71 -2.28
CA SER A 15 -3.35 -29.60 -3.66
C SER A 15 -2.81 -28.36 -4.37
N LYS A 16 -2.66 -28.41 -5.70
CA LYS A 16 -2.35 -27.24 -6.53
C LYS A 16 -3.39 -26.11 -6.37
N GLN A 17 -4.65 -26.47 -6.08
CA GLN A 17 -5.72 -25.51 -5.84
C GLN A 17 -5.49 -24.68 -4.57
N GLU A 18 -5.07 -25.32 -3.48
CA GLU A 18 -4.82 -24.65 -2.21
C GLU A 18 -3.66 -23.63 -2.32
N ALA A 19 -2.60 -23.98 -3.06
CA ALA A 19 -1.49 -23.06 -3.34
C ALA A 19 -1.88 -21.88 -4.26
N GLU A 20 -2.79 -22.09 -5.22
CA GLU A 20 -3.30 -21.03 -6.08
C GLU A 20 -4.21 -20.05 -5.31
N GLU A 21 -5.04 -20.55 -4.40
CA GLU A 21 -5.90 -19.74 -3.55
C GLU A 21 -5.09 -18.90 -2.54
N GLU A 22 -4.09 -19.50 -1.88
CA GLU A 22 -3.14 -18.77 -1.03
C GLU A 22 -2.35 -17.73 -1.84
N GLY A 23 -1.85 -18.10 -3.02
CA GLY A 23 -1.10 -17.21 -3.90
C GLY A 23 -1.92 -16.01 -4.37
N GLN A 24 -3.20 -16.20 -4.71
CA GLN A 24 -4.09 -15.11 -5.10
C GLN A 24 -4.44 -14.19 -3.93
N TRP A 25 -4.67 -14.74 -2.74
CA TRP A 25 -4.89 -13.95 -1.53
C TRP A 25 -3.65 -13.11 -1.18
N MET A 26 -2.47 -13.73 -1.25
CA MET A 26 -1.20 -13.07 -1.02
C MET A 26 -0.97 -11.99 -2.09
N ALA A 27 -1.09 -12.29 -3.38
CA ALA A 27 -0.93 -11.30 -4.45
C ALA A 27 -1.88 -10.10 -4.30
N ARG A 28 -3.14 -10.33 -3.90
CA ARG A 28 -4.12 -9.25 -3.68
C ARG A 28 -3.72 -8.34 -2.52
N ASN A 29 -3.19 -8.90 -1.43
CA ASN A 29 -2.66 -8.13 -0.31
C ASN A 29 -1.44 -7.28 -0.70
N TRP A 30 -0.52 -7.85 -1.48
CA TRP A 30 0.70 -7.16 -1.90
C TRP A 30 0.43 -6.00 -2.85
N ILE A 31 -0.59 -6.12 -3.71
CA ILE A 31 -1.03 -5.02 -4.59
C ILE A 31 -1.48 -3.82 -3.76
N GLY A 32 -2.23 -4.02 -2.68
CA GLY A 32 -2.67 -2.93 -1.80
C GLY A 32 -1.50 -2.14 -1.23
N ILE A 33 -0.50 -2.85 -0.70
CA ILE A 33 0.72 -2.24 -0.14
C ILE A 33 1.52 -1.50 -1.23
N ALA A 34 1.71 -2.13 -2.39
CA ALA A 34 2.46 -1.53 -3.49
C ALA A 34 1.80 -0.24 -3.99
N VAL A 35 0.49 -0.25 -4.18
CA VAL A 35 -0.29 0.92 -4.61
C VAL A 35 -0.14 2.06 -3.60
N VAL A 36 -0.38 1.78 -2.32
CA VAL A 36 -0.26 2.80 -1.26
C VAL A 36 1.15 3.39 -1.21
N SER A 37 2.19 2.55 -1.33
CA SER A 37 3.59 2.98 -1.31
C SER A 37 3.92 3.90 -2.48
N ILE A 38 3.46 3.55 -3.70
CA ILE A 38 3.65 4.39 -4.89
C ILE A 38 2.95 5.74 -4.70
N PHE A 39 1.70 5.75 -4.25
CA PHE A 39 0.96 6.98 -4.02
C PHE A 39 1.59 7.85 -2.92
N SER A 40 2.11 7.26 -1.85
CA SER A 40 2.83 7.99 -0.81
C SER A 40 4.12 8.63 -1.34
N LEU A 41 4.90 7.91 -2.15
CA LEU A 41 6.10 8.47 -2.78
C LEU A 41 5.75 9.62 -3.73
N LEU A 42 4.70 9.46 -4.54
CA LEU A 42 4.21 10.52 -5.40
C LEU A 42 3.78 11.75 -4.58
N LEU A 43 3.04 11.56 -3.48
CA LEU A 43 2.66 12.66 -2.60
C LEU A 43 3.87 13.42 -2.06
N ILE A 44 4.91 12.71 -1.62
CA ILE A 44 6.15 13.34 -1.12
C ILE A 44 6.83 14.12 -2.24
N MET A 45 6.92 13.54 -3.45
CA MET A 45 7.48 14.22 -4.61
C MET A 45 6.72 15.51 -4.93
N LEU A 46 5.38 15.45 -4.96
CA LEU A 46 4.52 16.61 -5.23
C LEU A 46 4.69 17.68 -4.16
N ALA A 47 4.72 17.29 -2.88
CA ALA A 47 4.97 18.20 -1.77
C ALA A 47 6.32 18.91 -1.89
N ALA A 48 7.37 18.18 -2.26
CA ALA A 48 8.71 18.74 -2.46
C ALA A 48 8.74 19.72 -3.63
N MET A 49 8.10 19.38 -4.76
CA MET A 49 8.00 20.27 -5.92
C MET A 49 7.22 21.55 -5.62
N GLN A 50 6.12 21.44 -4.87
CA GLN A 50 5.33 22.60 -4.47
C GLN A 50 6.07 23.47 -3.44
N PHE A 51 6.71 22.85 -2.44
CA PHE A 51 7.48 23.56 -1.41
C PHE A 51 8.67 24.32 -2.00
N THR A 52 9.29 23.79 -3.05
CA THR A 52 10.39 24.46 -3.77
C THR A 52 9.91 25.50 -4.79
N GLY A 53 8.59 25.60 -5.03
CA GLY A 53 8.02 26.47 -6.05
C GLY A 53 8.36 26.03 -7.49
N LEU A 54 8.79 24.78 -7.68
CA LEU A 54 9.21 24.28 -8.99
C LEU A 54 8.02 24.12 -9.94
N ILE A 55 6.88 23.66 -9.41
CA ILE A 55 5.64 23.45 -10.17
C ILE A 55 4.46 23.84 -9.29
N ASP A 56 3.53 24.61 -9.85
CA ASP A 56 2.28 24.96 -9.20
C ASP A 56 1.13 24.06 -9.71
N ILE A 57 1.04 22.87 -9.12
CA ILE A 57 0.17 21.77 -9.58
C ILE A 57 -1.31 22.06 -9.30
N PHE A 58 -1.59 22.82 -8.25
CA PHE A 58 -2.95 23.10 -7.79
C PHE A 58 -3.44 24.49 -8.19
N ALA A 59 -2.64 25.30 -8.89
CA ALA A 59 -3.03 26.60 -9.45
C ALA A 59 -4.39 26.61 -10.18
N PRO A 60 -4.80 25.57 -10.95
CA PRO A 60 -6.09 25.58 -11.65
C PRO A 60 -7.33 25.51 -10.72
N ILE A 61 -7.15 25.05 -9.48
CA ILE A 61 -8.25 24.79 -8.54
C ILE A 61 -8.10 25.53 -7.21
N ALA A 62 -6.96 26.18 -6.98
CA ALA A 62 -6.66 26.93 -5.77
C ALA A 62 -5.78 28.15 -6.10
N GLU A 63 -6.30 29.34 -5.79
CA GLU A 63 -5.69 30.62 -6.16
C GLU A 63 -4.63 31.08 -5.15
N THR A 64 -4.66 30.57 -3.92
CA THR A 64 -3.75 30.96 -2.84
C THR A 64 -2.92 29.79 -2.36
N GLU A 65 -1.68 30.05 -1.93
CA GLU A 65 -0.76 29.03 -1.41
C GLU A 65 -1.39 28.20 -0.28
N GLY A 66 -2.10 28.86 0.64
CA GLY A 66 -2.81 28.19 1.73
C GLY A 66 -3.92 27.23 1.24
N GLN A 67 -4.67 27.62 0.20
CA GLN A 67 -5.67 26.74 -0.40
C GLN A 67 -5.01 25.55 -1.13
N GLN A 68 -3.89 25.77 -1.82
CA GLN A 68 -3.16 24.71 -2.50
C GLN A 68 -2.66 23.66 -1.50
N TRP A 69 -2.10 24.09 -0.35
CA TRP A 69 -1.75 23.18 0.73
C TRP A 69 -2.98 22.49 1.33
N GLY A 70 -4.11 23.19 1.45
CA GLY A 70 -5.38 22.59 1.87
C GLY A 70 -5.81 21.44 0.96
N VAL A 71 -5.78 21.63 -0.36
CA VAL A 71 -6.09 20.58 -1.35
C VAL A 71 -5.11 19.42 -1.24
N PHE A 72 -3.81 19.72 -1.10
CA PHE A 72 -2.79 18.69 -0.90
C PHE A 72 -3.07 17.84 0.35
N PHE A 73 -3.43 18.45 1.48
CA PHE A 73 -3.76 17.70 2.70
C PHE A 73 -5.01 16.84 2.55
N VAL A 74 -6.02 17.31 1.83
CA VAL A 74 -7.20 16.49 1.50
C VAL A 74 -6.79 15.26 0.70
N LEU A 75 -5.93 15.42 -0.32
CA LEU A 75 -5.41 14.31 -1.11
C LEU A 75 -4.59 13.34 -0.24
N ALA A 76 -3.72 13.86 0.62
CA ALA A 76 -2.93 13.04 1.54
C ALA A 76 -3.81 12.23 2.50
N LEU A 77 -4.88 12.84 3.04
CA LEU A 77 -5.85 12.15 3.88
C LEU A 77 -6.56 11.01 3.14
N ILE A 78 -6.93 11.21 1.87
CA ILE A 78 -7.53 10.15 1.05
C ILE A 78 -6.56 8.96 0.94
N VAL A 79 -5.29 9.21 0.65
CA VAL A 79 -4.27 8.14 0.57
C VAL A 79 -4.08 7.44 1.91
N ILE A 80 -4.08 8.17 3.03
CA ILE A 80 -3.98 7.59 4.37
C ILE A 80 -5.20 6.72 4.69
N ILE A 81 -6.41 7.17 4.36
CA ILE A 81 -7.65 6.41 4.59
C ILE A 81 -7.62 5.12 3.75
N VAL A 82 -7.26 5.22 2.47
CA VAL A 82 -7.14 4.07 1.57
C VAL A 82 -6.06 3.09 2.06
N GLY A 83 -4.90 3.61 2.49
CA GLY A 83 -3.81 2.81 3.05
C GLY A 83 -4.19 2.12 4.36
N GLY A 84 -4.82 2.85 5.28
CA GLY A 84 -5.32 2.31 6.54
C GLY A 84 -6.39 1.23 6.34
N TRP A 85 -7.28 1.42 5.35
CA TRP A 85 -8.28 0.41 5.00
C TRP A 85 -7.63 -0.82 4.37
N SER A 86 -6.63 -0.63 3.50
CA SER A 86 -5.84 -1.73 2.94
C SER A 86 -5.17 -2.55 4.03
N TRP A 87 -4.54 -1.92 5.03
CA TRP A 87 -3.92 -2.64 6.15
C TRP A 87 -4.93 -3.37 7.03
N LYS A 88 -6.08 -2.75 7.30
CA LYS A 88 -7.15 -3.43 8.05
C LYS A 88 -7.67 -4.66 7.29
N ALA A 89 -7.80 -4.58 5.98
CA ALA A 89 -8.17 -5.72 5.13
C ALA A 89 -7.08 -6.81 5.08
N ILE A 90 -5.80 -6.45 5.24
CA ILE A 90 -4.68 -7.39 5.30
C ILE A 90 -4.61 -8.13 6.64
N MET A 91 -4.89 -7.43 7.76
CA MET A 91 -4.80 -7.97 9.12
C MET A 91 -6.07 -8.68 9.60
N SER A 92 -7.20 -8.49 8.90
CA SER A 92 -8.50 -9.11 9.15
C SER A 92 -8.62 -10.45 8.44
#